data_AF-A0A8E0SA24-F1
#
_entry.id   AF-A0A8E0SA24-F1
#
_cell.length_a   1.000
_cell.length_b   1.000
_cell.length_c   1.000
_cell.angle_alpha   90.00
_cell.angle_beta   90.00
_cell.angle_gamma   90.00
#
_symmetry.space_group_name_H-M   'P 1'
#
loop_
_entity.id
_entity.type
_entity.pdbx_description
1 polymer ?
#
loop_
_entity_poly.entity_id
_entity_poly.type
_entity_poly.pdbx_seq_one_letter_code
_entity_poly.pdbx_strand_id
1 'polypeptide(L)'
;QNAKFLGPNDLVTSYIPTPQEALSNQIKVTSTDLGVKDENVALVPAFSTVAVSFDRRDSLVPYTFGNRPGPWENGDQRRTESLGGQTALIVVFNHPEAVSWAKTILNQLRQYESCHVIRTRYAKFSEYEMERIFGVPVKSKLAKVGAVIYMEVNGPSHLVGPVCDEVVVKMHGTHPNPDVRTFVRVISDSIMASKQMEQLDGQHRMHMNAF
;
A
#
# COMPACT_ATOMS: atom_id res chain seq x y z
N GLN A 1 25.73 -21.60 22.23
CA GLN A 1 26.13 -20.88 20.99
C GLN A 1 26.05 -21.86 19.84
N ASN A 2 25.12 -21.68 18.90
CA ASN A 2 25.03 -22.48 17.67
C ASN A 2 24.41 -21.62 16.56
N ALA A 3 25.14 -20.64 16.06
CA ALA A 3 24.86 -20.04 14.75
C ALA A 3 25.80 -20.72 13.75
N LYS A 4 25.34 -21.80 13.12
CA LYS A 4 26.04 -22.36 11.95
C LYS A 4 25.92 -21.34 10.83
N PHE A 5 27.05 -20.83 10.35
CA PHE A 5 27.09 -19.97 9.16
C PHE A 5 26.54 -20.76 7.97
N LEU A 6 25.53 -20.19 7.29
CA LEU A 6 24.98 -20.74 6.05
C LEU A 6 26.03 -20.60 4.94
N GLY A 7 26.21 -21.65 4.14
CA GLY A 7 27.09 -21.60 2.99
C GLY A 7 26.52 -20.69 1.89
N PRO A 8 27.35 -20.16 0.98
CA PRO A 8 26.92 -19.19 -0.03
C PRO A 8 25.85 -19.69 -1.02
N ASN A 9 25.57 -21.00 -1.05
CA ASN A 9 24.56 -21.62 -1.91
C ASN A 9 23.34 -22.15 -1.14
N ASP A 10 23.27 -21.94 0.17
CA ASP A 10 22.12 -22.36 0.97
C ASP A 10 20.96 -21.38 0.80
N LEU A 11 19.85 -21.85 0.23
CA LEU A 11 18.61 -21.07 0.16
C LEU A 11 18.09 -20.83 1.59
N VAL A 12 18.02 -19.56 2.00
CA VAL A 12 17.55 -19.15 3.35
C VAL A 12 16.16 -19.69 3.67
N THR A 13 15.33 -19.90 2.64
CA THR A 13 13.97 -20.48 2.75
C THR A 13 13.96 -21.92 3.27
N SER A 14 15.07 -22.65 3.19
CA SER A 14 15.19 -24.01 3.72
C SER A 14 15.26 -24.06 5.25
N TYR A 15 15.59 -22.92 5.89
CA TYR A 15 15.90 -22.84 7.32
C TYR A 15 14.93 -21.94 8.08
N ILE A 16 14.15 -21.11 7.39
CA ILE A 16 13.11 -20.29 7.97
C ILE A 16 11.77 -20.83 7.48
N PRO A 17 11.06 -21.64 8.30
CA PRO A 17 9.74 -22.11 7.93
C PRO A 17 8.80 -20.91 7.76
N THR A 18 7.96 -20.95 6.74
CA THR A 18 6.89 -19.98 6.58
C THR A 18 5.93 -20.05 7.78
N PRO A 19 5.15 -18.99 8.06
CA PRO A 19 4.20 -19.00 9.19
C PRO A 19 3.22 -20.18 9.15
N GLN A 20 2.79 -20.61 7.96
CA GLN A 20 1.96 -21.81 7.79
C GLN A 20 2.71 -23.10 8.08
N GLU A 21 3.97 -23.23 7.61
CA GLU A 21 4.81 -24.39 7.88
C GLU A 21 5.14 -24.51 9.38
N ALA A 22 5.44 -23.39 10.05
CA ALA A 22 5.68 -23.33 11.49
C ALA A 22 4.46 -23.82 12.28
N LEU A 23 3.26 -23.40 11.87
CA LEU A 23 2.00 -23.86 12.48
C LEU A 23 1.79 -25.37 12.25
N SER A 24 2.01 -25.84 11.03
CA SER A 24 1.83 -27.26 10.68
C SER A 24 2.85 -28.19 11.37
N ASN A 25 4.08 -27.72 11.58
CA ASN A 25 5.14 -28.46 12.25
C ASN A 25 4.89 -28.56 13.76
N GLN A 26 4.29 -27.55 14.41
CA GLN A 26 3.90 -27.64 15.82
C GLN A 26 2.76 -28.66 16.06
N ILE A 27 1.84 -28.80 15.10
CA ILE A 27 0.75 -29.79 15.17
C ILE A 27 1.29 -31.23 15.09
N LYS A 28 2.42 -31.45 14.40
CA LYS A 28 3.08 -32.77 14.34
C LYS A 28 3.86 -33.14 15.61
N VAL A 29 4.36 -32.17 16.35
CA VAL A 29 5.11 -32.41 17.61
C VAL A 29 4.18 -32.85 18.75
N THR A 30 2.87 -32.63 18.63
CA THR A 30 1.90 -32.91 19.70
C THR A 30 1.47 -34.39 19.79
N SER A 31 1.83 -35.25 18.83
CA SER A 31 1.37 -36.65 18.81
C SER A 31 2.34 -37.70 19.38
N THR A 32 3.58 -37.35 19.71
CA THR A 32 4.55 -38.29 20.29
C THR A 32 5.65 -37.54 21.03
N ASP A 33 5.52 -37.36 22.35
CA ASP A 33 6.48 -37.88 23.32
C ASP A 33 6.09 -37.49 24.76
N LEU A 34 5.81 -38.51 25.56
CA LEU A 34 5.70 -38.42 27.00
C LEU A 34 7.12 -38.47 27.59
N GLY A 35 7.55 -37.35 28.15
CA GLY A 35 8.47 -37.36 29.30
C GLY A 35 9.86 -36.78 29.07
N VAL A 36 9.97 -35.45 29.10
CA VAL A 36 11.05 -34.76 29.83
C VAL A 36 10.46 -33.47 30.40
N LYS A 37 10.59 -33.28 31.72
CA LYS A 37 10.39 -31.99 32.38
C LYS A 37 11.46 -31.02 31.88
N ASP A 38 11.08 -30.02 31.10
CA ASP A 38 11.76 -28.74 31.06
C ASP A 38 10.82 -27.66 30.51
N GLU A 39 11.06 -26.44 30.95
CA GLU A 39 10.25 -25.21 30.94
C GLU A 39 9.61 -24.75 29.61
N ASN A 40 8.86 -25.61 28.93
CA ASN A 40 7.96 -25.17 27.87
C ASN A 40 6.66 -24.68 28.49
N VAL A 41 6.68 -23.43 28.95
CA VAL A 41 5.47 -22.62 29.15
C VAL A 41 4.61 -22.81 27.91
N ALA A 42 3.45 -23.42 28.07
CA ALA A 42 2.51 -23.65 26.99
C ALA A 42 2.16 -22.29 26.35
N LEU A 43 2.78 -21.97 25.22
CA LEU A 43 2.50 -20.76 24.42
C LEU A 43 1.13 -20.84 23.72
N VAL A 44 0.46 -21.99 23.78
CA VAL A 44 -0.75 -22.31 23.02
C VAL A 44 -2.02 -21.59 23.54
N PRO A 45 -2.28 -21.39 24.85
CA PRO A 45 -3.45 -20.63 25.28
C PRO A 45 -3.33 -19.14 24.98
N ALA A 46 -2.11 -18.59 24.94
CA ALA A 46 -1.87 -17.16 24.88
C ALA A 46 -2.22 -16.50 23.53
N PHE A 47 -2.22 -17.27 22.43
CA PHE A 47 -2.55 -16.75 21.09
C PHE A 47 -3.95 -17.12 20.59
N SER A 48 -4.68 -17.96 21.34
CA SER A 48 -6.07 -18.35 21.00
C SER A 48 -7.07 -17.19 21.05
N THR A 49 -6.70 -16.09 21.71
CA THR A 49 -7.49 -14.85 21.81
C THR A 49 -7.22 -13.86 20.67
N VAL A 50 -6.22 -14.10 19.83
CA VAL A 50 -5.86 -13.21 18.72
C VAL A 50 -6.51 -13.72 17.44
N ALA A 51 -7.54 -13.01 16.97
CA ALA A 51 -8.13 -13.26 15.66
C ALA A 51 -7.16 -12.78 14.56
N VAL A 52 -6.70 -13.70 13.72
CA VAL A 52 -5.81 -13.42 12.59
C VAL A 52 -6.55 -13.73 11.29
N SER A 53 -6.51 -12.80 10.35
CA SER A 53 -6.98 -13.04 8.97
C SER A 53 -5.80 -12.92 8.01
N PHE A 54 -5.77 -13.84 7.04
CA PHE A 54 -4.86 -13.80 5.90
C PHE A 54 -5.58 -13.33 4.62
N ASP A 55 -6.85 -12.95 4.71
CA ASP A 55 -7.54 -12.32 3.59
C ASP A 55 -6.91 -10.95 3.32
N ARG A 56 -6.58 -10.69 2.06
CA ARG A 56 -6.06 -9.40 1.59
C ARG A 56 -7.02 -8.24 1.89
N ARG A 57 -8.32 -8.53 1.99
CA ARG A 57 -9.38 -7.57 2.33
C ARG A 57 -9.30 -7.11 3.78
N ASP A 58 -8.87 -8.00 4.67
CA ASP A 58 -8.76 -7.76 6.11
C ASP A 58 -7.38 -7.22 6.51
N SER A 59 -6.46 -7.11 5.56
CA SER A 59 -5.10 -6.61 5.81
C SER A 59 -5.12 -5.16 6.28
N LEU A 60 -4.47 -4.90 7.42
CA LEU A 60 -4.27 -3.55 7.97
C LEU A 60 -3.41 -2.67 7.07
N VAL A 61 -2.49 -3.28 6.32
CA VAL A 61 -1.63 -2.60 5.34
C VAL A 61 -2.20 -2.85 3.95
N PRO A 62 -2.41 -1.81 3.12
CA PRO A 62 -2.92 -2.03 1.78
C PRO A 62 -1.94 -2.85 0.95
N TYR A 63 -2.47 -3.82 0.20
CA TYR A 63 -1.68 -4.56 -0.77
C TYR A 63 -1.22 -3.62 -1.91
N THR A 64 0.09 -3.49 -2.08
CA THR A 64 0.72 -2.65 -3.11
C THR A 64 1.75 -3.44 -3.90
N PHE A 65 1.93 -3.14 -5.19
CA PHE A 65 2.88 -3.85 -6.04
C PHE A 65 4.35 -3.44 -5.84
N GLY A 66 4.61 -2.27 -5.26
CA GLY A 66 5.96 -1.78 -4.98
C GLY A 66 6.82 -1.68 -6.25
N ASN A 67 8.10 -2.02 -6.15
CA ASN A 67 9.05 -1.99 -7.27
C ASN A 67 9.00 -3.25 -8.15
N ARG A 68 7.94 -4.06 -8.08
CA ARG A 68 7.87 -5.26 -8.93
C ARG A 68 7.88 -4.84 -10.40
N PRO A 69 8.86 -5.29 -11.22
CA PRO A 69 8.83 -5.04 -12.65
C PRO A 69 7.57 -5.68 -13.19
N GLY A 70 6.82 -4.97 -14.02
CA GLY A 70 5.64 -5.54 -14.68
C GLY A 70 6.08 -6.55 -15.74
N PRO A 71 5.65 -7.81 -15.59
CA PRO A 71 4.98 -8.47 -16.70
C PRO A 71 3.58 -8.86 -16.22
N TRP A 72 2.56 -8.47 -16.99
CA TRP A 72 1.19 -8.88 -16.72
C TRP A 72 1.13 -10.41 -16.84
N GLU A 73 0.98 -11.11 -15.72
CA GLU A 73 0.76 -12.56 -15.72
C GLU A 73 -0.62 -12.85 -16.30
N ASN A 74 -0.68 -12.93 -17.62
CA ASN A 74 -1.35 -14.03 -18.30
C ASN A 74 -0.29 -14.67 -19.19
N GLY A 75 -0.07 -15.96 -19.00
CA GLY A 75 0.90 -16.78 -19.73
C GLY A 75 0.56 -16.99 -21.20
N ASP A 76 0.31 -15.92 -21.95
CA ASP A 76 0.24 -15.95 -23.40
C ASP A 76 1.42 -15.18 -23.98
N GLN A 77 2.36 -15.95 -24.52
CA GLN A 77 3.31 -15.49 -25.51
C GLN A 77 2.56 -14.81 -26.66
N ARG A 78 2.52 -13.47 -26.70
CA ARG A 78 2.52 -12.63 -27.91
C ARG A 78 2.20 -11.18 -27.55
N ARG A 79 3.25 -10.41 -27.28
CA ARG A 79 3.69 -9.27 -28.09
C ARG A 79 4.66 -8.45 -27.27
N THR A 80 5.84 -8.26 -27.84
CA THR A 80 6.82 -7.22 -27.53
C THR A 80 6.24 -5.84 -27.84
N GLU A 81 5.11 -5.50 -27.23
CA GLU A 81 4.62 -4.14 -27.10
C GLU A 81 4.71 -3.87 -25.60
N SER A 82 5.61 -2.98 -25.20
CA SER A 82 5.49 -2.32 -23.91
C SER A 82 4.08 -1.72 -23.86
N LEU A 83 3.08 -2.39 -23.25
CA LEU A 83 1.82 -1.71 -23.02
C LEU A 83 2.15 -0.59 -22.03
N GLY A 84 2.37 0.60 -22.57
CA GLY A 84 2.70 1.79 -21.82
C GLY A 84 1.57 2.02 -20.83
N GLY A 85 1.79 1.60 -19.59
CA GLY A 85 0.89 1.94 -18.50
C GLY A 85 0.99 3.44 -18.28
N GLN A 86 -0.15 4.07 -18.01
CA GLN A 86 -0.14 5.41 -17.46
C GLN A 86 -0.20 5.34 -15.94
N THR A 87 0.26 6.41 -15.33
CA THR A 87 0.20 6.63 -13.90
C THR A 87 -0.85 7.69 -13.61
N ALA A 88 -1.72 7.40 -12.64
CA ALA A 88 -2.56 8.39 -12.00
C ALA A 88 -2.09 8.58 -10.55
N LEU A 89 -2.22 9.79 -10.06
CA LEU A 89 -1.90 10.14 -8.67
C LEU A 89 -3.19 10.54 -7.95
N ILE A 90 -3.51 9.83 -6.86
CA ILE A 90 -4.60 10.20 -5.96
C ILE A 90 -3.99 10.80 -4.70
N VAL A 91 -4.44 11.99 -4.34
CA VAL A 91 -3.97 12.76 -3.19
C VAL A 91 -5.14 13.00 -2.27
N VAL A 92 -4.99 12.61 -1.01
CA VAL A 92 -5.94 12.88 0.08
C VAL A 92 -5.25 13.85 1.03
N PHE A 93 -5.69 15.10 1.00
CA PHE A 93 -5.23 16.17 1.86
C PHE A 93 -5.71 15.99 3.30
N ASN A 94 -5.11 16.75 4.20
CA ASN A 94 -5.38 16.67 5.63
C ASN A 94 -6.87 16.93 5.94
N HIS A 95 -7.55 15.93 6.49
CA HIS A 95 -8.96 15.99 6.88
C HIS A 95 -9.22 14.93 7.96
N PRO A 96 -10.15 15.14 8.92
CA PRO A 96 -10.49 14.14 9.95
C PRO A 96 -10.86 12.77 9.36
N GLU A 97 -11.41 12.74 8.16
CA GLU A 97 -11.83 11.52 7.48
C GLU A 97 -10.81 10.97 6.46
N ALA A 98 -9.65 11.62 6.30
CA ALA A 98 -8.68 11.31 5.24
C ALA A 98 -8.29 9.83 5.20
N VAL A 99 -8.06 9.21 6.36
CA VAL A 99 -7.72 7.78 6.44
C VAL A 99 -8.88 6.88 6.03
N SER A 100 -10.11 7.21 6.44
CA SER A 100 -11.32 6.45 6.05
C SER A 100 -11.55 6.51 4.54
N TRP A 101 -11.38 7.70 3.97
CA TRP A 101 -11.47 7.94 2.53
C TRP A 101 -10.40 7.18 1.76
N ALA A 102 -9.14 7.28 2.19
CA ALA A 102 -8.04 6.55 1.58
C ALA A 102 -8.30 5.04 1.56
N LYS A 103 -8.75 4.45 2.67
CA LYS A 103 -9.12 3.03 2.74
C LYS A 103 -10.24 2.68 1.77
N THR A 104 -11.26 3.53 1.66
CA THR A 104 -12.40 3.26 0.79
C THR A 104 -12.02 3.36 -0.69
N ILE A 105 -11.22 4.36 -1.07
CA ILE A 105 -10.65 4.49 -2.42
C ILE A 105 -9.84 3.24 -2.78
N LEU A 106 -8.96 2.78 -1.88
CA LEU A 106 -8.18 1.56 -2.08
C LEU A 106 -9.07 0.32 -2.26
N ASN A 107 -10.14 0.20 -1.47
CA ASN A 107 -11.08 -0.90 -1.59
C ASN A 107 -11.87 -0.87 -2.91
N GLN A 108 -12.23 0.31 -3.41
CA GLN A 108 -12.91 0.44 -4.69
C GLN A 108 -11.97 0.17 -5.87
N LEU A 109 -10.74 0.71 -5.84
CA LEU A 109 -9.74 0.46 -6.89
C LEU A 109 -9.42 -1.03 -7.06
N ARG A 110 -9.47 -1.83 -5.98
CA ARG A 110 -9.28 -3.29 -6.02
C ARG A 110 -10.33 -4.02 -6.85
N GLN A 111 -11.49 -3.41 -7.11
CA GLN A 111 -12.52 -4.01 -7.96
C GLN A 111 -12.16 -3.93 -9.45
N TYR A 112 -11.16 -3.12 -9.82
CA TYR A 112 -10.70 -2.93 -11.18
C TYR A 112 -9.41 -3.73 -11.40
N GLU A 113 -9.53 -4.92 -12.01
CA GLU A 113 -8.40 -5.84 -12.20
C GLU A 113 -7.26 -5.25 -13.04
N SER A 114 -7.57 -4.29 -13.92
CA SER A 114 -6.63 -3.59 -14.78
C SER A 114 -5.95 -2.37 -14.13
N CYS A 115 -6.28 -2.04 -12.89
CA CYS A 115 -5.70 -0.90 -12.18
C CYS A 115 -5.02 -1.38 -10.89
N HIS A 116 -3.78 -0.95 -10.70
CA HIS A 116 -2.93 -1.45 -9.64
C HIS A 116 -2.38 -0.32 -8.80
N VAL A 117 -2.60 -0.39 -7.50
CA VAL A 117 -1.97 0.52 -6.55
C VAL A 117 -0.51 0.10 -6.39
N ILE A 118 0.40 0.93 -6.85
CA ILE A 118 1.84 0.65 -6.85
C ILE A 118 2.45 1.00 -5.51
N ARG A 119 2.13 2.17 -4.98
CA ARG A 119 2.59 2.62 -3.66
C ARG A 119 1.56 3.51 -2.99
N THR A 120 1.55 3.45 -1.66
CA THR A 120 0.85 4.41 -0.80
C THR A 120 1.84 5.01 0.17
N ARG A 121 1.71 6.31 0.42
CA ARG A 121 2.60 7.05 1.33
C ARG A 121 1.79 8.00 2.19
N TYR A 122 2.38 8.31 3.34
CA TYR A 122 1.86 9.27 4.30
C TYR A 122 3.02 10.16 4.73
N ALA A 123 2.91 11.46 4.46
CA ALA A 123 3.96 12.42 4.76
C ALA A 123 3.35 13.77 5.13
N LYS A 124 4.06 14.54 5.97
CA LYS A 124 3.66 15.92 6.30
C LYS A 124 4.41 16.87 5.37
N PHE A 125 3.68 17.81 4.80
CA PHE A 125 4.26 18.84 3.95
C PHE A 125 3.90 20.22 4.51
N SER A 126 4.83 21.16 4.39
CA SER A 126 4.62 22.58 4.64
C SER A 126 3.70 23.18 3.58
N GLU A 127 3.08 24.32 3.90
CA GLU A 127 2.18 25.02 2.96
C GLU A 127 2.91 25.41 1.67
N TYR A 128 4.20 25.78 1.77
CA TYR A 128 5.06 26.10 0.63
C TYR A 128 5.33 24.89 -0.28
N GLU A 129 5.60 23.72 0.30
CA GLU A 129 5.75 22.48 -0.48
C GLU A 129 4.44 22.12 -1.18
N MET A 130 3.30 22.28 -0.51
CA MET A 130 1.98 22.02 -1.09
C MET A 130 1.66 22.94 -2.27
N GLU A 131 1.97 24.23 -2.15
CA GLU A 131 1.81 25.19 -3.24
C GLU A 131 2.73 24.85 -4.42
N ARG A 132 3.99 24.51 -4.15
CA ARG A 132 4.96 24.16 -5.19
C ARG A 132 4.61 22.87 -5.93
N ILE A 133 4.13 21.86 -5.22
CA ILE A 133 3.81 20.54 -5.80
C ILE A 133 2.46 20.62 -6.53
N PHE A 134 1.42 21.13 -5.87
CA PHE A 134 0.04 21.02 -6.36
C PHE A 134 -0.54 22.31 -6.93
N GLY A 135 0.18 23.44 -6.85
CA GLY A 135 -0.34 24.75 -7.22
C GLY A 135 -1.46 25.25 -6.31
N VAL A 136 -1.59 24.67 -5.10
CA VAL A 136 -2.62 25.04 -4.13
C VAL A 136 -2.15 26.30 -3.39
N PRO A 137 -2.88 27.43 -3.44
CA PRO A 137 -2.44 28.65 -2.79
C PRO A 137 -2.19 28.43 -1.29
N VAL A 138 -1.13 29.01 -0.72
CA VAL A 138 -0.81 28.88 0.73
C VAL A 138 -1.99 29.27 1.63
N LYS A 139 -2.82 30.23 1.20
CA LYS A 139 -4.01 30.66 1.96
C LYS A 139 -5.18 29.67 1.89
N SER A 140 -5.10 28.62 1.08
CA SER A 140 -6.15 27.63 0.91
C SER A 140 -6.35 26.79 2.16
N LYS A 141 -7.60 26.41 2.45
CA LYS A 141 -7.91 25.43 3.51
C LYS A 141 -7.17 24.09 3.30
N LEU A 142 -6.89 23.73 2.05
CA LEU A 142 -6.15 22.52 1.68
C LEU A 142 -4.64 22.63 1.88
N ALA A 143 -4.11 23.86 1.82
CA ALA A 143 -2.71 24.14 2.07
C ALA A 143 -2.38 24.17 3.56
N LYS A 144 -3.39 24.35 4.43
CA LYS A 144 -3.20 24.36 5.88
C LYS A 144 -2.51 23.07 6.32
N VAL A 145 -1.30 23.25 6.87
CA VAL A 145 -0.34 22.22 7.25
C VAL A 145 -0.99 20.95 7.79
N GLY A 146 -0.59 19.82 7.25
CA GLY A 146 -1.06 18.52 7.71
C GLY A 146 -0.43 17.36 6.97
N ALA A 147 -0.81 16.15 7.37
CA ALA A 147 -0.34 14.98 6.68
C ALA A 147 -1.18 14.72 5.42
N VAL A 148 -0.50 14.31 4.36
CA VAL A 148 -1.07 13.97 3.07
C VAL A 148 -0.88 12.49 2.85
N ILE A 149 -1.95 11.82 2.45
CA ILE A 149 -1.92 10.45 1.94
C ILE A 149 -1.91 10.53 0.43
N TYR A 150 -0.93 9.92 -0.22
CA TYR A 150 -0.87 9.89 -1.68
C TYR A 150 -0.65 8.46 -2.20
N MET A 151 -1.25 8.18 -3.35
CA MET A 151 -1.32 6.86 -3.95
C MET A 151 -0.93 6.93 -5.41
N GLU A 152 0.01 6.08 -5.81
CA GLU A 152 0.32 5.85 -7.22
C GLU A 152 -0.53 4.69 -7.72
N VAL A 153 -1.26 4.93 -8.80
CA VAL A 153 -2.06 3.92 -9.48
C VAL A 153 -1.56 3.80 -10.91
N ASN A 154 -1.21 2.58 -11.32
CA ASN A 154 -0.83 2.30 -12.71
C ASN A 154 -1.87 1.41 -13.37
N GLY A 155 -2.05 1.59 -14.68
CA GLY A 155 -2.96 0.78 -15.48
C GLY A 155 -2.92 1.20 -16.95
N PRO A 156 -3.82 0.64 -17.79
CA PRO A 156 -3.94 1.03 -19.19
C PRO A 156 -4.19 2.53 -19.36
N SER A 157 -3.53 3.15 -20.34
CA SER A 157 -3.57 4.60 -20.60
C SER A 157 -4.98 5.19 -20.69
N HIS A 158 -5.88 4.49 -21.39
CA HIS A 158 -7.25 4.98 -21.59
C HIS A 158 -8.16 4.77 -20.38
N LEU A 159 -7.68 4.14 -19.31
CA LEU A 159 -8.51 3.62 -18.23
C LEU A 159 -8.12 4.13 -16.84
N VAL A 160 -6.82 4.19 -16.52
CA VAL A 160 -6.37 4.45 -15.14
C VAL A 160 -6.85 5.79 -14.58
N GLY A 161 -6.75 6.87 -15.37
CA GLY A 161 -7.24 8.20 -15.00
C GLY A 161 -8.75 8.21 -14.77
N PRO A 162 -9.56 7.85 -15.79
CA PRO A 162 -11.02 7.78 -15.67
C PRO A 162 -11.52 6.92 -14.49
N VAL A 163 -10.88 5.78 -14.23
CA VAL A 163 -11.25 4.91 -13.09
C VAL A 163 -10.95 5.61 -11.75
N CYS A 164 -9.78 6.25 -11.61
CA CYS A 164 -9.46 7.00 -10.40
C CYS A 164 -10.44 8.15 -10.17
N ASP A 165 -10.78 8.89 -11.23
CA ASP A 165 -11.77 9.96 -11.19
C ASP A 165 -13.16 9.43 -10.79
N GLU A 166 -13.61 8.35 -11.42
CA GLU A 166 -14.90 7.71 -11.13
C GLU A 166 -15.02 7.29 -9.65
N VAL A 167 -14.00 6.62 -9.12
CA VAL A 167 -13.94 6.19 -7.72
C VAL A 167 -14.07 7.38 -6.77
N VAL A 168 -13.33 8.45 -7.02
CA VAL A 168 -13.37 9.66 -6.16
C VAL A 168 -14.70 10.40 -6.30
N VAL A 169 -15.26 10.50 -7.51
CA VAL A 169 -16.57 11.12 -7.75
C VAL A 169 -17.69 10.36 -7.06
N LYS A 170 -17.70 9.02 -7.13
CA LYS A 170 -18.69 8.18 -6.41
C LYS A 170 -18.63 8.42 -4.91
N MET A 171 -17.43 8.44 -4.35
CA MET A 171 -17.22 8.73 -2.92
C MET A 171 -17.77 10.10 -2.52
N HIS A 172 -17.53 11.13 -3.34
CA HIS A 172 -18.10 12.45 -3.13
C HIS A 172 -19.62 12.51 -3.29
N GLY A 173 -20.21 11.69 -4.16
CA GLY A 173 -21.66 11.60 -4.35
C GLY A 173 -22.40 10.98 -3.17
N THR A 174 -21.73 10.09 -2.43
CA THR A 174 -22.30 9.42 -1.25
C THR A 174 -22.09 10.17 0.06
N HIS A 175 -21.32 11.25 0.06
CA HIS A 175 -20.94 11.93 1.29
C HIS A 175 -21.98 12.98 1.74
N PRO A 176 -22.41 12.99 3.01
CA PRO A 176 -23.42 13.93 3.51
C PRO A 176 -22.96 15.39 3.53
N ASN A 177 -21.65 15.64 3.61
CA ASN A 177 -21.08 16.99 3.59
C ASN A 177 -20.49 17.30 2.19
N PRO A 178 -20.98 18.33 1.47
CA PRO A 178 -20.47 18.72 0.15
C PRO A 178 -19.07 19.36 0.19
N ASP A 179 -18.64 19.94 1.32
CA ASP A 179 -17.31 20.58 1.44
C ASP A 179 -16.16 19.55 1.36
N VAL A 180 -16.47 18.28 1.58
CA VAL A 180 -15.56 17.13 1.48
C VAL A 180 -15.06 16.89 0.06
N ARG A 181 -15.73 17.45 -0.96
CA ARG A 181 -15.28 17.46 -2.36
C ARG A 181 -13.91 18.10 -2.58
N THR A 182 -13.40 18.82 -1.59
CA THR A 182 -12.20 19.63 -1.76
C THR A 182 -10.91 18.93 -1.32
N PHE A 183 -10.97 17.92 -0.44
CA PHE A 183 -9.74 17.35 0.15
C PHE A 183 -9.21 16.10 -0.56
N VAL A 184 -9.88 15.59 -1.59
CA VAL A 184 -9.33 14.54 -2.45
C VAL A 184 -9.13 15.10 -3.85
N ARG A 185 -7.98 14.82 -4.44
CA ARG A 185 -7.63 15.21 -5.80
C ARG A 185 -7.09 14.03 -6.57
N VAL A 186 -7.58 13.87 -7.79
CA VAL A 186 -7.01 12.94 -8.77
C VAL A 186 -6.23 13.75 -9.80
N ILE A 187 -5.05 13.28 -10.15
CA ILE A 187 -4.22 13.80 -11.23
C ILE A 187 -4.11 12.68 -12.24
N SER A 188 -4.99 12.74 -13.24
CA SER A 188 -5.16 11.73 -14.28
C SER A 188 -4.20 11.91 -15.47
N ASP A 189 -3.60 13.10 -15.62
CA ASP A 189 -2.54 13.33 -16.61
C ASP A 189 -1.25 12.64 -16.16
N SER A 190 -0.80 11.65 -16.93
CA SER A 190 0.31 10.80 -16.52
C SER A 190 1.64 11.54 -16.37
N ILE A 191 1.87 12.60 -17.16
CA ILE A 191 3.12 13.38 -17.08
C ILE A 191 3.12 14.19 -15.80
N MET A 192 2.01 14.88 -15.50
CA MET A 192 1.81 15.64 -14.28
C MET A 192 1.83 14.75 -13.05
N ALA A 193 1.17 13.59 -13.10
CA ALA A 193 1.12 12.61 -12.02
C ALA A 193 2.51 12.13 -11.65
N SER A 194 3.31 11.70 -12.64
CA SER A 194 4.69 11.25 -12.42
C SER A 194 5.57 12.36 -11.86
N LYS A 195 5.48 13.58 -12.42
CA LYS A 195 6.24 14.74 -11.92
C LYS A 195 5.90 15.07 -10.46
N GLN A 196 4.62 15.11 -10.11
CA GLN A 196 4.19 15.41 -8.75
C GLN A 196 4.54 14.26 -7.79
N MET A 197 4.47 13.01 -8.24
CA MET A 197 4.94 11.85 -7.47
C MET A 197 6.43 11.94 -7.14
N GLU A 198 7.27 12.28 -8.13
CA GLU A 198 8.71 12.47 -7.92
C GLU A 198 9.00 13.59 -6.91
N GLN A 199 8.26 14.70 -6.99
CA GLN A 199 8.39 15.79 -6.03
C GLN A 199 7.99 15.35 -4.62
N LEU A 200 6.86 14.66 -4.47
CA LEU A 200 6.39 14.14 -3.17
C LEU A 200 7.38 13.15 -2.57
N ASP A 201 7.83 12.16 -3.34
CA ASP A 201 8.77 11.16 -2.87
C ASP A 201 10.15 11.75 -2.55
N GLY A 202 10.60 12.74 -3.34
CA GLY A 202 11.83 13.49 -3.06
C GLY A 202 11.77 14.22 -1.71
N GLN A 203 10.69 14.96 -1.46
CA GLN A 203 10.50 15.67 -0.19
C GLN A 203 10.33 14.69 0.98
N HIS A 204 9.53 13.64 0.81
CA HIS A 204 9.33 12.63 1.84
C HIS A 204 10.64 11.95 2.27
N ARG A 205 11.52 11.62 1.31
CA ARG A 205 12.85 11.07 1.61
C ARG A 205 13.72 12.06 2.37
N MET A 206 13.71 13.34 2.00
CA MET A 206 14.47 14.36 2.72
C MET A 206 13.98 14.51 4.16
N HIS A 207 12.67 14.49 4.40
CA HIS A 207 12.11 14.56 5.76
C HIS A 207 12.47 13.32 6.60
N MET A 208 12.52 12.14 5.99
CA MET A 208 12.92 10.91 6.69
C MET A 208 14.42 10.86 7.01
N ASN A 209 15.26 11.45 6.16
CA ASN A 209 16.72 11.48 6.33
C ASN A 209 17.22 12.65 7.19
N ALA A 210 16.32 13.53 7.67
CA ALA A 210 16.67 14.68 8.50
C ALA A 210 16.89 14.33 10.00
N PHE A 211 16.95 13.04 10.34
CA PHE A 211 17.14 12.52 11.70
C PHE A 211 18.39 11.66 11.79
#